data_AF-A0A971AYS4-F1
#
_entry.id   AF-A0A971AYS4-F1
#
_cell.length_a   1.000
_cell.length_b   1.000
_cell.length_c   1.000
_cell.angle_alpha   90.00
_cell.angle_beta   90.00
_cell.angle_gamma   90.00
#
_symmetry.space_group_name_H-M   'P 1'
#
loop_
_entity.id
_entity.type
_entity.pdbx_description
1 polymer ?
#
loop_
_entity_poly.entity_id
_entity_poly.type
_entity_poly.pdbx_seq_one_letter_code
_entity_poly.pdbx_strand_id
1 'polypeptide(L)'
;MSLNKAVRMAREFHKRIGAPIASQPQLLGGAPKEAQFLAARLRNVEGLARKIAPYDPMVARLALAVEELAEWTEAYVSRDLVAAADAWADRAYVLMGDAVACGFPAEELFAEVHRSNLTKQFGVRTGLGKAYRGHQYEPPKIREILERYREPNPNR
;
A
#
# COMPACT_ATOMS: atom_id res chain seq x y z
N MET A 1 2.06 -12.98 10.45
CA MET A 1 0.85 -12.13 10.49
C MET A 1 -0.08 -12.59 9.40
N SER A 2 -1.35 -12.87 9.71
CA SER A 2 -2.32 -13.16 8.66
C SER A 2 -2.78 -11.88 7.96
N LEU A 3 -3.16 -11.98 6.68
CA LEU A 3 -3.76 -10.85 5.94
C LEU A 3 -4.99 -10.29 6.66
N ASN A 4 -5.79 -11.16 7.29
CA ASN A 4 -6.91 -10.75 8.14
C ASN A 4 -6.48 -9.85 9.31
N LYS A 5 -5.33 -10.10 9.94
CA LYS A 5 -4.80 -9.22 11.01
C LYS A 5 -4.37 -7.88 10.44
N ALA A 6 -3.71 -7.84 9.29
CA ALA A 6 -3.32 -6.59 8.62
C ALA A 6 -4.55 -5.74 8.23
N VAL A 7 -5.61 -6.37 7.69
CA VAL A 7 -6.87 -5.70 7.36
C VAL A 7 -7.55 -5.13 8.62
N ARG A 8 -7.51 -5.85 9.75
CA ARG A 8 -8.04 -5.33 11.03
C ARG A 8 -7.27 -4.09 11.52
N MET A 9 -5.95 -4.09 11.41
CA MET A 9 -5.10 -2.94 11.74
C MET A 9 -5.43 -1.74 10.84
N ALA A 10 -5.50 -1.95 9.51
CA ALA A 10 -5.90 -0.90 8.58
C ALA A 10 -7.31 -0.35 8.88
N ARG A 11 -8.26 -1.21 9.23
CA ARG A 11 -9.62 -0.81 9.63
C ARG A 11 -9.62 0.03 10.91
N GLU A 12 -8.83 -0.34 11.92
CA GLU A 12 -8.66 0.43 13.15
C GLU A 12 -8.13 1.85 12.83
N PHE A 13 -7.11 1.93 11.98
CA PHE A 13 -6.59 3.22 11.54
C PHE A 13 -7.64 4.03 10.77
N HIS A 14 -8.37 3.42 9.83
CA HIS A 14 -9.45 4.08 9.08
C HIS A 14 -10.52 4.68 10.01
N LYS A 15 -10.92 3.95 11.05
CA LYS A 15 -11.90 4.45 12.05
C LYS A 15 -11.40 5.72 12.70
N ARG A 16 -10.12 5.75 13.06
CA ARG A 16 -9.49 6.86 13.76
C ARG A 16 -9.35 8.11 12.89
N ILE A 17 -9.11 7.93 11.59
CA ILE A 17 -8.89 9.04 10.65
C ILE A 17 -10.19 9.50 9.96
N GLY A 18 -11.31 8.82 10.21
CA GLY A 18 -12.59 9.09 9.52
C GLY A 18 -12.56 8.77 8.03
N ALA A 19 -11.73 7.81 7.61
CA ALA A 19 -11.67 7.33 6.24
C ALA A 19 -12.81 6.33 5.94
N PRO A 20 -13.16 6.12 4.66
CA PRO A 20 -14.21 5.18 4.28
C PRO A 20 -13.98 3.76 4.85
N ILE A 21 -15.07 3.18 5.37
CA ILE A 21 -15.16 1.79 5.81
C ILE A 21 -16.48 1.25 5.31
N ALA A 22 -16.42 0.20 4.48
CA ALA A 22 -17.61 -0.48 3.99
C ALA A 22 -17.98 -1.70 4.87
N SER A 23 -19.28 -2.00 4.94
CA SER A 23 -19.82 -3.23 5.52
C SER A 23 -19.92 -4.37 4.51
N GLN A 24 -19.93 -4.06 3.21
CA GLN A 24 -20.02 -5.01 2.10
C GLN A 24 -19.10 -4.57 0.94
N PRO A 25 -18.70 -5.48 0.03
CA PRO A 25 -17.93 -5.13 -1.15
C PRO A 25 -18.63 -4.05 -1.99
N GLN A 26 -17.91 -2.97 -2.26
CA GLN A 26 -18.36 -1.87 -3.12
C GLN A 26 -17.16 -1.07 -3.61
N LEU A 27 -17.32 -0.38 -4.75
CA LEU A 27 -16.36 0.61 -5.21
C LEU A 27 -16.48 1.89 -4.38
N LEU A 28 -15.38 2.61 -4.21
CA LEU A 28 -15.43 4.02 -3.77
C LEU A 28 -16.12 4.88 -4.84
N GLY A 29 -16.91 5.87 -4.38
CA GLY A 29 -17.40 6.92 -5.26
C GLY A 29 -16.29 7.88 -5.69
N GLY A 30 -16.48 8.62 -6.78
CA GLY A 30 -15.48 9.58 -7.27
C GLY A 30 -15.68 9.98 -8.73
N ALA A 31 -14.74 10.77 -9.24
CA ALA A 31 -14.79 11.36 -10.57
C ALA A 31 -14.01 10.47 -11.59
N PRO A 32 -14.71 9.75 -12.50
CA PRO A 32 -14.09 8.74 -13.35
C PRO A 32 -13.20 9.32 -14.47
N LYS A 33 -13.42 10.58 -14.88
CA LYS A 33 -12.62 11.21 -15.94
C LYS A 33 -11.18 11.48 -15.49
N GLU A 34 -11.02 11.96 -14.27
CA GLU A 34 -9.73 12.21 -13.63
C GLU A 34 -8.99 10.89 -13.39
N ALA A 35 -9.70 9.86 -12.92
CA ALA A 35 -9.14 8.52 -12.76
C ALA A 35 -8.68 7.93 -14.10
N GLN A 36 -9.44 8.12 -15.18
CA GLN A 36 -9.06 7.68 -16.53
C GLN A 36 -7.79 8.36 -17.03
N PHE A 37 -7.67 9.68 -16.83
CA PHE A 37 -6.45 10.41 -17.19
C PHE A 37 -5.23 9.87 -16.41
N LEU A 38 -5.38 9.62 -15.11
CA LEU A 38 -4.31 9.08 -14.28
C LEU A 38 -3.93 7.64 -14.66
N ALA A 39 -4.92 6.78 -14.96
CA ALA A 39 -4.69 5.43 -15.46
C ALA A 39 -3.83 5.41 -16.73
N ALA A 40 -4.14 6.29 -17.69
CA ALA A 40 -3.33 6.41 -18.90
C ALA A 40 -1.88 6.84 -18.61
N ARG A 41 -1.64 7.66 -17.58
CA ARG A 41 -0.28 8.03 -17.16
C ARG A 41 0.45 6.87 -16.49
N LEU A 42 -0.24 6.05 -15.70
CA LEU A 42 0.33 4.85 -15.11
C LEU A 42 0.77 3.86 -16.19
N ARG A 43 -0.05 3.61 -17.22
CA ARG A 43 0.33 2.77 -18.37
C ARG A 43 1.57 3.28 -19.12
N ASN A 44 1.74 4.60 -19.22
CA ASN A 44 2.97 5.15 -19.81
C ASN A 44 4.22 4.85 -18.95
N VAL A 45 4.11 4.97 -17.62
CA VAL A 45 5.21 4.64 -16.70
C VAL A 45 5.51 3.15 -16.73
N GLU A 46 4.49 2.32 -16.70
CA GLU A 46 4.61 0.86 -16.81
C GLU A 46 5.29 0.44 -18.12
N GLY A 47 4.86 0.97 -19.26
CA GLY A 47 5.48 0.67 -20.55
C GLY A 47 6.95 1.11 -20.67
N LEU A 48 7.35 2.18 -19.96
CA LEU A 48 8.76 2.57 -19.85
C LEU A 48 9.53 1.61 -18.92
N ALA A 49 8.96 1.31 -17.75
CA ALA A 49 9.57 0.41 -16.77
C ALA A 49 9.77 -0.99 -17.35
N ARG A 50 8.80 -1.54 -18.10
CA ARG A 50 8.92 -2.86 -18.75
C ARG A 50 10.09 -2.97 -19.72
N LYS A 51 10.49 -1.88 -20.40
CA LYS A 51 11.65 -1.90 -21.31
C LYS A 51 12.97 -2.01 -20.54
N ILE A 52 13.01 -1.51 -19.32
CA ILE A 52 14.20 -1.48 -18.45
C ILE A 52 14.25 -2.73 -17.56
N ALA A 53 13.07 -3.26 -17.17
CA ALA A 53 12.90 -4.37 -16.24
C ALA A 53 13.80 -5.60 -16.49
N PRO A 54 14.09 -6.03 -17.74
CA PRO A 54 15.00 -7.15 -17.98
C PRO A 54 16.43 -6.94 -17.47
N TYR A 55 16.83 -5.69 -17.20
CA TYR A 55 18.19 -5.31 -16.83
C TYR A 55 18.29 -4.76 -15.40
N ASP A 56 17.17 -4.48 -14.74
CA ASP A 56 17.14 -3.89 -13.40
C ASP A 56 16.01 -4.53 -12.57
N PRO A 57 16.36 -5.35 -11.55
CA PRO A 57 15.37 -5.99 -10.69
C PRO A 57 14.47 -5.00 -9.96
N MET A 58 14.98 -3.85 -9.52
CA MET A 58 14.17 -2.83 -8.85
C MET A 58 13.15 -2.25 -9.83
N VAL A 59 13.55 -2.00 -11.07
CA VAL A 59 12.62 -1.52 -12.10
C VAL A 59 11.63 -2.62 -12.53
N ALA A 60 12.01 -3.89 -12.48
CA ALA A 60 11.06 -4.99 -12.68
C ALA A 60 9.97 -5.02 -11.60
N ARG A 61 10.35 -4.82 -10.32
CA ARG A 61 9.38 -4.67 -9.23
C ARG A 61 8.48 -3.44 -9.42
N LEU A 62 9.06 -2.31 -9.85
CA LEU A 62 8.30 -1.10 -10.17
C LEU A 62 7.29 -1.33 -11.31
N ALA A 63 7.71 -2.01 -12.39
CA ALA A 63 6.83 -2.29 -13.53
C ALA A 63 5.58 -3.07 -13.09
N LEU A 64 5.77 -4.15 -12.30
CA LEU A 64 4.67 -4.92 -11.73
C LEU A 64 3.78 -4.05 -10.82
N ALA A 65 4.37 -3.28 -9.90
CA ALA A 65 3.58 -2.45 -8.99
C ALA A 65 2.74 -1.38 -9.71
N VAL A 66 3.25 -0.81 -10.81
CA VAL A 66 2.54 0.20 -11.61
C VAL A 66 1.47 -0.45 -12.49
N GLU A 67 1.72 -1.63 -13.06
CA GLU A 67 0.73 -2.42 -13.79
C GLU A 67 -0.51 -2.68 -12.94
N GLU A 68 -0.33 -3.29 -11.76
CA GLU A 68 -1.47 -3.62 -10.89
C GLU A 68 -2.19 -2.37 -10.35
N LEU A 69 -1.48 -1.24 -10.22
CA LEU A 69 -2.08 0.05 -9.89
C LEU A 69 -2.91 0.63 -11.05
N ALA A 70 -2.43 0.48 -12.29
CA ALA A 70 -3.15 0.92 -13.47
C ALA A 70 -4.45 0.13 -13.62
N GLU A 71 -4.40 -1.20 -13.50
CA GLU A 71 -5.57 -2.08 -13.61
C GLU A 71 -6.62 -1.79 -12.54
N TRP A 72 -6.18 -1.59 -11.29
CA TRP A 72 -7.08 -1.17 -10.22
C TRP A 72 -7.75 0.17 -10.53
N THR A 73 -7.02 1.13 -11.10
CA THR A 73 -7.59 2.44 -11.46
C THR A 73 -8.55 2.32 -12.65
N GLU A 74 -8.22 1.50 -13.65
CA GLU A 74 -9.05 1.24 -14.83
C GLU A 74 -10.37 0.54 -14.46
N ALA A 75 -10.33 -0.42 -13.54
CA ALA A 75 -11.53 -1.09 -13.01
C ALA A 75 -12.50 -0.11 -12.32
N TYR A 76 -11.96 0.91 -11.62
CA TYR A 76 -12.79 1.98 -11.05
C TYR A 76 -13.42 2.87 -12.11
N VAL A 77 -12.70 3.14 -13.21
CA VAL A 77 -13.22 3.90 -14.36
C VAL A 77 -14.36 3.14 -15.04
N SER A 78 -14.21 1.82 -15.23
CA SER A 78 -15.24 0.97 -15.83
C SER A 78 -16.39 0.61 -14.87
N ARG A 79 -16.28 1.00 -13.59
CA ARG A 79 -17.20 0.62 -12.50
C ARG A 79 -17.33 -0.90 -12.33
N ASP A 80 -16.25 -1.63 -12.56
CA ASP A 80 -16.20 -3.07 -12.42
C ASP A 80 -15.67 -3.46 -11.03
N LEU A 81 -16.58 -3.89 -10.14
CA LEU A 81 -16.25 -4.32 -8.79
C LEU A 81 -15.39 -5.59 -8.77
N VAL A 82 -15.62 -6.51 -9.70
CA VAL A 82 -14.90 -7.80 -9.74
C VAL A 82 -13.47 -7.56 -10.18
N ALA A 83 -13.26 -6.82 -11.28
CA ALA A 83 -11.93 -6.46 -11.73
C ALA A 83 -11.17 -5.62 -10.69
N ALA A 84 -11.86 -4.72 -9.97
CA ALA A 84 -11.22 -3.93 -8.92
C ALA A 84 -10.80 -4.79 -7.70
N ALA A 85 -11.54 -5.86 -7.39
CA ALA A 85 -11.19 -6.79 -6.32
C ALA A 85 -10.01 -7.69 -6.73
N ASP A 86 -9.98 -8.13 -7.99
CA ASP A 86 -8.90 -8.92 -8.59
C ASP A 86 -7.58 -8.13 -8.56
N ALA A 87 -7.57 -6.94 -9.17
CA ALA A 87 -6.40 -6.06 -9.14
C ALA A 87 -5.99 -5.67 -7.71
N TRP A 88 -6.92 -5.56 -6.76
CA TRP A 88 -6.54 -5.34 -5.34
C TRP A 88 -5.75 -6.52 -4.77
N ALA A 89 -6.16 -7.75 -5.10
CA ALA A 89 -5.47 -8.97 -4.66
C ALA A 89 -4.07 -9.07 -5.30
N ASP A 90 -3.95 -8.78 -6.59
CA ASP A 90 -2.66 -8.81 -7.29
C ASP A 90 -1.70 -7.75 -6.78
N ARG A 91 -2.19 -6.53 -6.51
CA ARG A 91 -1.41 -5.48 -5.79
C ARG A 91 -0.88 -5.98 -4.45
N ALA A 92 -1.72 -6.67 -3.67
CA ALA A 92 -1.29 -7.22 -2.40
C ALA A 92 -0.21 -8.29 -2.59
N TYR A 93 -0.36 -9.15 -3.61
CA TYR A 93 0.60 -10.19 -3.94
C TYR A 93 1.96 -9.61 -4.39
N VAL A 94 1.95 -8.63 -5.30
CA VAL A 94 3.15 -7.91 -5.73
C VAL A 94 3.80 -7.20 -4.55
N LEU A 95 3.06 -6.49 -3.69
CA LEU A 95 3.64 -5.84 -2.52
C LEU A 95 4.32 -6.84 -1.56
N MET A 96 3.75 -8.03 -1.36
CA MET A 96 4.41 -9.08 -0.56
C MET A 96 5.65 -9.62 -1.27
N GLY A 97 5.62 -9.73 -2.59
CA GLY A 97 6.80 -10.07 -3.40
C GLY A 97 7.97 -9.08 -3.23
N ASP A 98 7.70 -7.79 -2.97
CA ASP A 98 8.76 -6.82 -2.67
C ASP A 98 9.45 -7.14 -1.35
N ALA A 99 8.66 -7.53 -0.33
CA ALA A 99 9.23 -7.95 0.94
C ALA A 99 10.07 -9.21 0.79
N VAL A 100 9.65 -10.17 -0.04
CA VAL A 100 10.45 -11.36 -0.34
C VAL A 100 11.75 -10.98 -1.05
N ALA A 101 11.68 -10.19 -2.13
CA ALA A 101 12.84 -9.78 -2.91
C ALA A 101 13.87 -8.98 -2.09
N CYS A 102 13.40 -8.17 -1.15
CA CYS A 102 14.25 -7.33 -0.29
C CYS A 102 14.60 -7.98 1.06
N GLY A 103 14.09 -9.17 1.37
CA GLY A 103 14.27 -9.81 2.68
C GLY A 103 13.65 -9.03 3.84
N PHE A 104 12.61 -8.24 3.59
CA PHE A 104 11.99 -7.42 4.62
C PHE A 104 11.17 -8.26 5.61
N PRO A 105 11.31 -8.00 6.93
CA PRO A 105 10.43 -8.59 7.95
C PRO A 105 9.06 -7.92 7.92
N ALA A 106 8.27 -8.21 6.88
CA ALA A 106 7.03 -7.49 6.54
C ALA A 106 6.04 -7.40 7.71
N GLU A 107 5.92 -8.47 8.50
CA GLU A 107 5.07 -8.48 9.69
C GLU A 107 5.50 -7.44 10.73
N GLU A 108 6.78 -7.42 11.10
CA GLU A 108 7.29 -6.47 12.10
C GLU A 108 7.23 -5.04 11.59
N LEU A 109 7.61 -4.81 10.32
CA LEU A 109 7.56 -3.49 9.71
C LEU A 109 6.12 -2.95 9.67
N PHE A 110 5.16 -3.77 9.21
CA PHE A 110 3.78 -3.35 9.12
C PHE A 110 3.16 -3.11 10.50
N ALA A 111 3.45 -3.97 11.49
CA ALA A 111 2.99 -3.78 12.86
C ALA A 111 3.53 -2.49 13.49
N GLU A 112 4.81 -2.16 13.25
CA GLU A 112 5.41 -0.92 13.75
C GLU A 112 4.88 0.34 13.05
N VAL A 113 4.63 0.25 11.73
CA VAL A 113 3.95 1.32 11.00
C VAL A 113 2.54 1.54 11.54
N HIS A 114 1.79 0.46 11.83
CA HIS A 114 0.47 0.56 12.46
C HIS A 114 0.55 1.23 13.83
N ARG A 115 1.46 0.78 14.72
CA ARG A 115 1.69 1.40 16.03
C ARG A 115 1.98 2.89 15.91
N SER A 116 2.92 3.28 15.05
CA SER A 116 3.26 4.70 14.80
C SER A 116 2.06 5.47 14.24
N ASN A 117 1.29 4.89 13.31
CA ASN A 117 0.07 5.50 12.79
C ASN A 117 -0.96 5.80 13.89
N LEU A 118 -1.06 4.94 14.91
CA LEU A 118 -1.89 5.14 16.10
C LEU A 118 -1.30 6.15 17.11
N THR A 119 -0.14 6.75 16.87
CA THR A 119 0.34 7.89 17.69
C THR A 119 0.02 9.25 17.06
N LYS A 120 -0.43 9.25 15.80
CA LYS A 120 -0.78 10.48 15.09
C LYS A 120 -2.01 11.15 15.72
N GLN A 121 -2.06 12.47 15.62
CA GLN A 121 -3.22 13.27 16.02
C GLN A 121 -4.07 13.61 14.80
N PHE A 122 -5.35 13.84 15.02
CA PHE A 122 -6.34 14.08 13.96
C PHE A 122 -7.01 15.41 14.22
N GLY A 123 -7.03 16.25 13.18
CA GLY A 123 -7.64 17.57 13.18
C GLY A 123 -7.89 17.99 11.73
N VAL A 124 -8.83 18.94 11.59
CA VAL A 124 -9.67 19.27 10.43
C VAL A 124 -9.34 18.52 9.13
N ARG A 125 -10.33 17.72 8.73
CA ARG A 125 -10.42 16.89 7.52
C ARG A 125 -9.99 17.68 6.28
N THR A 126 -8.72 17.62 5.92
CA THR A 126 -8.33 17.82 4.52
C THR A 126 -8.89 16.62 3.75
N GLY A 127 -9.48 16.82 2.57
CA GLY A 127 -10.27 15.82 1.82
C GLY A 127 -9.58 14.49 1.48
N LEU A 128 -8.34 14.28 1.93
CA LEU A 128 -7.55 13.05 1.84
C LEU A 128 -7.54 12.22 3.13
N GLY A 129 -8.22 12.65 4.21
CA GLY A 129 -8.20 11.95 5.50
C GLY A 129 -6.81 11.93 6.18
N LYS A 130 -5.96 12.92 5.89
CA LYS A 130 -4.58 12.95 6.39
C LYS A 130 -4.52 13.20 7.90
N ALA A 131 -3.97 12.23 8.63
CA ALA A 131 -3.46 12.39 9.98
C ALA A 131 -2.27 13.37 10.00
N TYR A 132 -2.12 14.21 11.04
CA TYR A 132 -0.92 15.05 11.20
C TYR A 132 -0.09 14.63 12.42
N ARG A 133 1.19 15.01 12.40
CA ARG A 133 2.16 14.70 13.46
C ARG A 133 2.00 15.73 14.57
N GLY A 134 1.18 15.42 15.58
CA GLY A 134 1.02 16.24 16.78
C GLY A 134 2.08 15.93 17.86
N HIS A 135 1.95 16.55 19.03
CA HIS A 135 2.95 16.44 20.11
C HIS A 135 3.15 15.02 20.66
N GLN A 136 2.18 14.14 20.48
CA GLN A 136 2.23 12.73 20.91
C GLN A 136 2.66 11.76 19.78
N TYR A 137 3.08 12.28 18.62
CA TYR A 137 3.51 11.45 17.51
C TYR A 137 4.86 10.78 17.78
N GLU A 138 4.92 9.48 17.57
CA GLU A 138 6.13 8.69 17.61
C GLU A 138 6.40 8.11 16.21
N PRO A 139 7.57 8.40 15.61
CA PRO A 139 7.93 7.84 14.31
C PRO A 139 8.09 6.30 14.39
N PRO A 140 7.89 5.58 13.28
CA PRO A 140 8.06 4.14 13.26
C PRO A 140 9.55 3.80 13.42
N LYS A 141 9.84 2.84 14.29
CA LYS A 141 11.19 2.36 14.65
C LYS A 141 11.77 1.40 13.61
N ILE A 142 11.68 1.78 12.33
CA ILE A 142 12.08 0.94 11.19
C ILE A 142 13.57 0.58 11.24
N ARG A 143 14.43 1.54 11.59
CA ARG A 143 15.87 1.33 11.72
C ARG A 143 16.19 0.24 12.74
N GLU A 144 15.63 0.35 13.94
CA GLU A 144 15.83 -0.61 15.03
C GLU A 144 15.39 -2.02 14.62
N ILE A 145 14.27 -2.13 13.89
CA ILE A 145 13.83 -3.42 13.35
C ILE A 145 14.87 -3.97 12.38
N LEU A 146 15.28 -3.20 11.37
CA LEU A 146 16.23 -3.66 10.37
C LEU A 146 17.60 -4.03 10.96
N GLU A 147 18.05 -3.33 11.99
CA GLU A 147 19.32 -3.63 12.69
C GLU A 147 19.27 -5.00 13.37
N ARG A 148 18.15 -5.41 13.98
CA ARG A 148 17.98 -6.77 14.54
C ARG A 148 18.11 -7.91 13.51
N TYR A 149 17.81 -7.62 12.25
CA TYR A 149 17.94 -8.59 11.15
C TYR A 149 19.29 -8.51 10.43
N ARG A 150 20.13 -7.52 10.77
CA ARG A 150 21.50 -7.38 10.24
C ARG A 150 22.53 -8.09 11.11
N GLU A 151 22.26 -8.29 12.39
CA GLU A 151 23.14 -9.08 13.25
C GLU A 151 23.12 -10.55 12.82
N PRO A 152 24.29 -11.21 12.66
CA PRO A 152 24.33 -12.61 12.33
C PRO A 152 23.63 -13.40 13.43
N ASN A 153 22.52 -14.05 13.08
CA ASN A 153 21.87 -14.99 13.97
C ASN A 153 22.72 -16.27 13.99
N PRO A 154 23.36 -16.64 15.11
CA PRO A 154 24.21 -17.84 15.17
C PRO A 154 23.42 -19.15 14.98
N ASN A 155 22.09 -19.08 14.87
CA ASN A 155 21.18 -20.23 14.71
C ASN A 155 20.33 -20.15 13.42
N ARG A 156 20.77 -19.43 12.37
CA ARG A 156 20.17 -19.50 11.03
C ARG A 156 21.15 -20.06 10.00
#